data_AF-A0A6P5FPG7-F1
#
_entry.id   AF-A0A6P5FPG7-F1
#
_cell.length_a   1.000
_cell.length_b   1.000
_cell.length_c   1.000
_cell.angle_alpha   90.00
_cell.angle_beta   90.00
_cell.angle_gamma   90.00
#
_symmetry.space_group_name_H-M   'P 1'
#
loop_
_entity.id
_entity.type
_entity.pdbx_description
1 polymer ?
#
loop_
_entity_poly.entity_id
_entity_poly.type
_entity_poly.pdbx_seq_one_letter_code
_entity_poly.pdbx_strand_id
1 'polypeptide(L)'
;MSPRSLSHLQRLLSESPRPSPRSSIAAAWRRYHGAESWDGLLDPLDPDLRRELLRYGDFVQSAYRAFEHSSSSSSSGHRHVVLPDRSYRATRSLFATSSLALPEWAHTHLSSAPDWLTQRSSWVGFVAVCDSDREIARMGRRDIAVVLRGTATCHEWAENLRTSLVPLPAAAAAAEPDLPRVARGFLSLYETPGERVPSLSSAIVDEVRRLLRLYEGEELSITVVGHSLGGALALLAADELRACAPRVPPIAVLSFGGPRVGDAAFADRLRRAGGVNVLRVVNAGDVVTRVPGAFASGRGYEHVGAELRVDSRDSPCLRPDAGPVCSHDLEAYLHLVDGFAGSGRDFRPDASRSVVRLLRHQRPSIKKVYANRALALRLDRPSEAPPEPYGYVASPS
;
A
#
# COMPACT_ATOMS: atom_id res chain seq x y z
N MET A 1 14.35 22.52 -29.65
CA MET A 1 13.49 22.19 -28.50
C MET A 1 12.91 23.48 -27.96
N SER A 2 11.60 23.58 -27.70
CA SER A 2 11.03 24.82 -27.17
C SER A 2 11.33 24.94 -25.66
N PRO A 3 11.40 26.16 -25.10
CA PRO A 3 11.61 26.35 -23.66
C PRO A 3 10.55 25.62 -22.81
N ARG A 4 9.30 25.56 -23.31
CA ARG A 4 8.20 24.82 -22.67
C ARG A 4 8.42 23.30 -22.67
N SER A 5 8.99 22.72 -23.73
CA SER A 5 9.30 21.29 -23.77
C SER A 5 10.47 20.93 -22.84
N LEU A 6 11.45 21.82 -22.70
CA LEU A 6 12.57 21.66 -21.77
C LEU A 6 12.14 21.76 -20.31
N SER A 7 11.29 22.73 -19.95
CA SER A 7 10.75 22.86 -18.59
C SER A 7 9.83 21.69 -18.21
N HIS A 8 9.08 21.14 -19.18
CA HIS A 8 8.26 19.94 -18.97
C HIS A 8 9.17 18.71 -18.71
N LEU A 9 10.24 18.55 -19.49
CA LEU A 9 11.20 17.46 -19.34
C LEU A 9 11.98 17.54 -18.02
N GLN A 10 12.54 18.70 -17.67
CA GLN A 10 13.20 18.90 -16.38
C GLN A 10 12.26 18.62 -15.21
N ARG A 11 10.96 18.94 -15.36
CA ARG A 11 9.92 18.67 -14.38
C ARG A 11 9.65 17.17 -14.19
N LEU A 12 9.40 16.42 -15.28
CA LEU A 12 9.18 14.96 -15.22
C LEU A 12 10.39 14.21 -14.66
N LEU A 13 11.57 14.83 -14.76
CA LEU A 13 12.85 14.25 -14.38
C LEU A 13 13.39 14.79 -13.06
N SER A 14 12.64 15.67 -12.38
CA SER A 14 12.92 16.10 -11.01
C SER A 14 12.25 15.15 -10.02
N GLU A 15 12.85 14.93 -8.85
CA GLU A 15 12.21 14.20 -7.74
C GLU A 15 11.24 15.07 -6.93
N SER A 16 11.17 16.36 -7.25
CA SER A 16 10.35 17.35 -6.57
C SER A 16 8.87 17.13 -6.92
N PRO A 17 8.04 16.61 -5.99
CA PRO A 17 6.63 16.39 -6.28
C PRO A 17 5.94 17.74 -6.48
N ARG A 18 5.17 17.90 -7.57
CA ARG A 18 4.13 18.95 -7.54
C ARG A 18 2.99 18.38 -6.72
N PRO A 19 2.59 19.04 -5.63
CA PRO A 19 1.42 18.58 -4.92
C PRO A 19 0.21 18.76 -5.84
N SER A 20 -0.61 17.72 -5.97
CA SER A 20 -2.02 17.93 -6.32
C SER A 20 -2.60 19.02 -5.39
N PRO A 21 -3.60 19.80 -5.86
CA PRO A 21 -4.13 20.95 -5.12
C PRO A 21 -4.36 20.61 -3.64
N ARG A 22 -3.82 21.43 -2.73
CA ARG A 22 -4.03 21.29 -1.29
C ARG A 22 -5.35 21.96 -0.91
N SER A 23 -6.44 21.47 -1.45
CA SER A 23 -7.78 21.89 -1.04
C SER A 23 -8.05 21.39 0.38
N SER A 24 -8.90 22.13 1.10
CA SER A 24 -9.56 21.56 2.25
C SER A 24 -10.57 20.54 1.78
N ILE A 25 -10.47 19.31 2.29
CA ILE A 25 -11.47 18.25 2.09
C ILE A 25 -12.37 18.11 3.32
N ALA A 26 -12.20 18.96 4.34
CA ALA A 26 -12.85 18.84 5.63
C ALA A 26 -14.38 18.75 5.55
N ALA A 27 -15.02 19.59 4.72
CA ALA A 27 -16.48 19.59 4.61
C ALA A 27 -17.05 18.29 4.01
N ALA A 28 -16.26 17.59 3.19
CA ALA A 28 -16.68 16.39 2.46
C ALA A 28 -15.81 15.16 2.81
N TRP A 29 -15.13 15.17 3.95
CA TRP A 29 -14.07 14.21 4.21
C TRP A 29 -14.58 12.77 4.22
N ARG A 30 -15.80 12.54 4.70
CA ARG A 30 -16.46 11.23 4.70
C ARG A 30 -16.70 10.70 3.28
N ARG A 31 -17.01 11.58 2.33
CA ARG A 31 -17.14 11.25 0.90
C ARG A 31 -15.80 10.82 0.31
N TYR A 32 -14.73 11.56 0.58
CA TYR A 32 -13.36 11.17 0.21
C TYR A 32 -12.87 9.91 0.93
N HIS A 33 -13.48 9.58 2.06
CA HIS A 33 -13.25 8.36 2.83
C HIS A 33 -14.24 7.23 2.49
N GLY A 34 -14.96 7.36 1.37
CA GLY A 34 -15.72 6.28 0.75
C GLY A 34 -17.14 6.07 1.26
N ALA A 35 -17.71 6.98 2.06
CA ALA A 35 -19.07 6.83 2.61
C ALA A 35 -20.15 6.59 1.53
N GLU A 36 -19.90 7.05 0.30
CA GLU A 36 -20.78 6.89 -0.87
C GLU A 36 -20.11 6.01 -1.94
N SER A 37 -19.25 5.07 -1.55
CA SER A 37 -18.48 4.23 -2.48
C SER A 37 -17.68 5.02 -3.53
N TRP A 38 -17.24 6.23 -3.18
CA TRP A 38 -16.56 7.19 -4.08
C TRP A 38 -17.37 7.54 -5.34
N ASP A 39 -18.71 7.50 -5.27
CA ASP A 39 -19.57 7.84 -6.39
C ASP A 39 -19.30 9.27 -6.92
N GLY A 40 -19.20 9.36 -8.24
CA GLY A 40 -18.81 10.58 -8.96
C GLY A 40 -17.38 11.08 -8.70
N LEU A 41 -16.51 10.33 -8.02
CA LEU A 41 -15.11 10.73 -7.77
C LEU A 41 -14.07 9.92 -8.56
N LEU A 42 -14.45 8.77 -9.14
CA LEU A 42 -13.51 7.84 -9.77
C LEU A 42 -13.34 8.07 -11.28
N ASP A 43 -14.40 8.48 -11.98
CA ASP A 43 -14.39 8.68 -13.43
C ASP A 43 -15.32 9.83 -13.87
N PRO A 44 -14.79 11.04 -14.18
CA PRO A 44 -13.37 11.40 -14.14
C PRO A 44 -12.80 11.40 -12.71
N LEU A 45 -11.51 11.13 -12.57
CA LEU A 45 -10.87 11.04 -11.25
C LEU A 45 -10.70 12.42 -10.63
N ASP A 46 -11.41 12.63 -9.51
CA ASP A 46 -11.41 13.87 -8.74
C ASP A 46 -9.98 14.28 -8.31
N PRO A 47 -9.59 15.56 -8.45
CA PRO A 47 -8.24 16.02 -8.13
C PRO A 47 -7.81 15.83 -6.68
N ASP A 48 -8.73 15.99 -5.73
CA ASP A 48 -8.44 15.81 -4.31
C ASP A 48 -8.38 14.33 -3.97
N LEU A 49 -9.27 13.50 -4.51
CA LEU A 49 -9.18 12.05 -4.32
C LEU A 49 -7.85 11.50 -4.87
N ARG A 50 -7.45 11.95 -6.07
CA ARG A 50 -6.15 11.61 -6.67
C ARG A 50 -5.00 11.96 -5.73
N ARG A 51 -5.03 13.16 -5.13
CA ARG A 51 -4.02 13.60 -4.17
C ARG A 51 -3.91 12.63 -3.00
N GLU A 52 -5.06 12.26 -2.43
CA GLU A 52 -5.11 11.38 -1.28
C GLU A 52 -4.62 9.97 -1.64
N LEU A 53 -5.02 9.42 -2.79
CA LEU A 53 -4.51 8.14 -3.29
C LEU A 53 -2.98 8.15 -3.45
N LEU A 54 -2.43 9.20 -4.08
CA LEU A 54 -0.98 9.32 -4.25
C LEU A 54 -0.25 9.45 -2.90
N ARG A 55 -0.83 10.18 -1.94
CA ARG A 55 -0.28 10.35 -0.59
C ARG A 55 -0.20 9.02 0.16
N TYR A 56 -1.29 8.25 0.19
CA TYR A 56 -1.29 6.95 0.86
C TYR A 56 -0.42 5.92 0.11
N GLY A 57 -0.35 6.00 -1.22
CA GLY A 57 0.61 5.23 -2.01
C GLY A 57 2.07 5.51 -1.65
N ASP A 58 2.43 6.78 -1.45
CA ASP A 58 3.77 7.17 -1.02
C ASP A 58 4.11 6.68 0.40
N PHE A 59 3.11 6.48 1.28
CA PHE A 59 3.33 5.80 2.57
C PHE A 59 3.72 4.34 2.37
N VAL A 60 3.07 3.63 1.44
CA VAL A 60 3.46 2.26 1.10
C VAL A 60 4.85 2.22 0.47
N GLN A 61 5.21 3.19 -0.37
CA GLN A 61 6.57 3.30 -0.90
C GLN A 61 7.61 3.52 0.21
N SER A 62 7.25 4.31 1.24
CA SER A 62 8.10 4.50 2.42
C SER A 62 8.28 3.21 3.20
N ALA A 63 7.26 2.34 3.24
CA ALA A 63 7.39 1.01 3.80
C ALA A 63 8.39 0.14 3.02
N TYR A 64 8.29 0.10 1.68
CA TYR A 64 9.27 -0.62 0.86
C TYR A 64 10.71 -0.13 1.09
N ARG A 65 10.93 1.19 1.11
CA ARG A 65 12.27 1.76 1.35
C ARG A 65 12.81 1.41 2.75
N ALA A 66 11.99 1.50 3.79
CA ALA A 66 12.38 1.16 5.16
C ALA A 66 12.72 -0.32 5.32
N PHE A 67 12.12 -1.19 4.50
CA PHE A 67 12.47 -2.61 4.44
C PHE A 67 13.83 -2.82 3.73
N GLU A 68 14.05 -2.18 2.58
CA GLU A 68 15.31 -2.31 1.81
C GLU A 68 16.54 -1.77 2.57
N HIS A 69 16.38 -0.68 3.31
CA HIS A 69 17.48 -0.03 4.03
C HIS A 69 17.80 -0.67 5.38
N SER A 70 17.10 -1.76 5.77
CA SER A 70 17.42 -2.43 7.03
C SER A 70 18.60 -3.38 6.87
N SER A 71 19.73 -3.01 7.47
CA SER A 71 20.82 -3.95 7.75
C SER A 71 20.30 -5.11 8.60
N SER A 72 20.79 -6.32 8.35
CA SER A 72 20.31 -7.60 8.89
C SER A 72 20.37 -7.76 10.43
N SER A 73 20.76 -6.74 11.19
CA SER A 73 21.06 -6.83 12.63
C SER A 73 19.96 -6.34 13.60
N SER A 74 18.86 -5.74 13.12
CA SER A 74 17.78 -5.22 13.98
C SER A 74 16.49 -6.04 13.86
N SER A 75 16.40 -7.10 14.66
CA SER A 75 15.35 -8.12 14.60
C SER A 75 14.14 -7.87 15.52
N SER A 76 14.06 -6.76 16.25
CA SER A 76 12.92 -6.49 17.16
C SER A 76 12.67 -5.02 17.52
N GLY A 77 13.41 -4.07 16.97
CA GLY A 77 13.30 -2.65 17.30
C GLY A 77 12.25 -1.87 16.48
N HIS A 78 11.82 -0.72 17.02
CA HIS A 78 11.13 0.31 16.23
C HIS A 78 11.98 0.68 15.02
N ARG A 79 11.47 0.43 13.81
CA ARG A 79 12.14 0.86 12.58
C ARG A 79 11.84 2.33 12.35
N HIS A 80 12.90 3.10 12.10
CA HIS A 80 12.76 4.50 11.73
C HIS A 80 12.23 4.60 10.30
N VAL A 81 10.97 4.97 10.17
CA VAL A 81 10.33 5.23 8.87
C VAL A 81 10.29 6.74 8.65
N VAL A 82 10.98 7.21 7.61
CA VAL A 82 10.87 8.61 7.18
C VAL A 82 9.68 8.73 6.23
N LEU A 83 8.62 9.38 6.70
CA LEU A 83 7.46 9.68 5.85
C LEU A 83 7.69 10.95 5.03
N PRO A 84 7.29 10.97 3.75
CA PRO A 84 7.36 12.17 2.92
C PRO A 84 6.42 13.26 3.41
N ASP A 85 5.28 12.88 4.00
CA ASP A 85 4.39 13.79 4.69
C ASP A 85 4.77 13.87 6.16
N ARG A 86 5.39 14.99 6.54
CA ARG A 86 5.79 15.27 7.93
C ARG A 86 4.60 15.54 8.87
N SER A 87 3.38 15.56 8.34
CA SER A 87 2.15 15.68 9.12
C SER A 87 1.74 14.38 9.79
N TYR A 88 2.43 13.28 9.49
CA TYR A 88 2.21 11.96 10.09
C TYR A 88 3.44 11.51 10.84
N ARG A 89 3.21 10.88 11.99
CA ARG A 89 4.23 10.26 12.82
C ARG A 89 3.99 8.76 12.89
N ALA A 90 4.99 7.96 12.51
CA ALA A 90 4.96 6.51 12.70
C ALA A 90 5.04 6.17 14.19
N THR A 91 4.15 5.32 14.67
CA THR A 91 4.02 4.98 16.09
C THR A 91 4.31 3.51 16.39
N ARG A 92 4.11 2.61 15.41
CA ARG A 92 4.34 1.17 15.58
C ARG A 92 4.92 0.55 14.32
N SER A 93 5.94 -0.29 14.47
CA SER A 93 6.42 -1.18 13.40
C SER A 93 5.62 -2.48 13.39
N LEU A 94 5.32 -2.97 12.19
CA LEU A 94 4.50 -4.16 11.98
C LEU A 94 5.33 -5.27 11.34
N PHE A 95 5.15 -6.48 11.85
CA PHE A 95 5.83 -7.68 11.38
C PHE A 95 4.79 -8.77 11.07
N ALA A 96 5.05 -9.57 10.04
CA ALA A 96 4.24 -10.75 9.72
C ALA A 96 5.12 -11.99 9.77
N THR A 97 4.57 -13.07 10.30
CA THR A 97 5.25 -14.36 10.46
C THR A 97 4.54 -15.39 9.60
N SER A 98 5.28 -16.15 8.79
CA SER A 98 4.71 -17.28 8.08
C SER A 98 4.90 -18.57 8.89
N SER A 99 3.81 -19.28 9.15
CA SER A 99 3.84 -20.65 9.71
C SER A 99 3.86 -21.73 8.61
N LEU A 100 3.91 -21.35 7.34
CA LEU A 100 3.96 -22.29 6.22
C LEU A 100 5.37 -22.86 6.10
N ALA A 101 5.51 -24.17 6.35
CA ALA A 101 6.74 -24.90 6.09
C ALA A 101 7.10 -24.78 4.61
N LEU A 102 8.30 -24.27 4.32
CA LEU A 102 8.86 -24.34 2.98
C LEU A 102 9.12 -25.82 2.63
N PRO A 103 8.97 -26.23 1.37
CA PRO A 103 9.33 -27.59 0.95
C PRO A 103 10.80 -27.93 1.25
N GLU A 104 11.10 -29.19 1.59
CA GLU A 104 12.45 -29.66 1.93
C GLU A 104 13.55 -29.30 0.91
N TRP A 105 13.21 -29.25 -0.38
CA TRP A 105 14.16 -28.86 -1.44
C TRP A 105 14.58 -27.38 -1.39
N ALA A 106 13.75 -26.50 -0.81
CA ALA A 106 14.11 -25.09 -0.61
C ALA A 106 15.10 -24.94 0.56
N HIS A 107 14.99 -25.77 1.60
CA HIS A 107 15.92 -25.76 2.73
C HIS A 107 17.37 -26.09 2.32
N THR A 108 17.57 -26.85 1.24
CA THR A 108 18.91 -27.18 0.72
C THR A 108 19.55 -26.05 -0.08
N HIS A 109 18.75 -25.16 -0.68
CA HIS A 109 19.21 -23.99 -1.46
C HIS A 109 19.27 -22.68 -0.66
N LEU A 110 18.68 -22.65 0.54
CA LEU A 110 18.63 -21.46 1.40
C LEU A 110 19.83 -21.32 2.35
N SER A 111 20.73 -22.31 2.41
CA SER A 111 21.99 -22.22 3.18
C SER A 111 22.93 -21.11 2.67
N SER A 112 22.65 -20.59 1.47
CA SER A 112 23.33 -19.45 0.82
C SER A 112 22.38 -18.29 0.52
N ALA A 113 21.17 -18.28 1.08
CA ALA A 113 20.20 -17.21 0.90
C ALA A 113 20.40 -16.07 1.91
N PRO A 114 20.02 -14.83 1.58
CA PRO A 114 20.15 -13.69 2.49
C PRO A 114 19.31 -13.87 3.77
N ASP A 115 19.82 -13.38 4.91
CA ASP A 115 19.25 -13.58 6.27
C ASP A 115 17.74 -13.28 6.43
N TRP A 116 17.14 -12.45 5.59
CA TRP A 116 15.70 -12.14 5.65
C TRP A 116 14.80 -13.30 5.15
N LEU A 117 15.36 -14.27 4.43
CA LEU A 117 14.70 -15.53 4.05
C LEU A 117 14.79 -16.60 5.15
N THR A 118 15.72 -16.47 6.10
CA THR A 118 15.88 -17.38 7.25
C THR A 118 15.15 -16.87 8.51
N GLN A 119 14.77 -15.58 8.53
CA GLN A 119 13.93 -15.01 9.58
C GLN A 119 12.45 -15.38 9.38
N ARG A 120 11.87 -16.07 10.38
CA ARG A 120 10.44 -16.47 10.36
C ARG A 120 9.48 -15.27 10.33
N SER A 121 9.92 -14.10 10.78
CA SER A 121 9.13 -12.87 10.85
C SER A 121 9.77 -11.76 10.02
N SER A 122 9.00 -11.16 9.12
CA SER A 122 9.43 -10.07 8.25
C SER A 122 8.75 -8.76 8.62
N TRP A 123 9.47 -7.64 8.56
CA TRP A 123 8.86 -6.32 8.68
C TRP A 123 7.98 -6.05 7.44
N VAL A 124 6.71 -5.70 7.67
CA VAL A 124 5.68 -5.55 6.61
C VAL A 124 5.05 -4.17 6.56
N GLY A 125 5.33 -3.30 7.52
CA GLY A 125 4.68 -2.00 7.54
C GLY A 125 4.74 -1.28 8.87
N PHE A 126 3.86 -0.31 9.04
CA PHE A 126 3.78 0.49 10.24
C PHE A 126 2.37 1.05 10.45
N VAL A 127 2.10 1.49 11.68
CA VAL A 127 0.98 2.38 12.01
C VAL A 127 1.53 3.79 12.16
N ALA A 128 0.82 4.77 11.62
CA ALA A 128 1.10 6.19 11.77
C ALA A 128 -0.17 6.96 12.12
N VAL A 129 -0.01 8.14 12.71
CA VAL A 129 -1.12 9.04 13.03
C VAL A 129 -0.80 10.45 12.57
N CYS A 130 -1.81 11.15 12.07
CA CYS A 130 -1.67 12.57 11.74
C CYS A 130 -1.55 13.40 13.02
N ASP A 131 -0.45 14.15 13.17
CA ASP A 131 -0.13 14.95 14.35
C ASP A 131 -0.08 16.46 14.09
N SER A 132 -0.24 16.87 12.84
CA SER A 132 -0.26 18.28 12.42
C SER A 132 -1.66 18.87 12.48
N ASP A 133 -1.89 19.84 13.36
CA ASP A 133 -3.16 20.56 13.48
C ASP A 133 -3.63 21.17 12.15
N ARG A 134 -2.68 21.66 11.35
CA ARG A 134 -2.96 22.20 10.02
C ARG A 134 -3.53 21.13 9.09
N GLU A 135 -2.95 19.94 9.10
CA GLU A 135 -3.39 18.86 8.21
C GLU A 135 -4.70 18.25 8.70
N ILE A 136 -4.88 18.13 10.02
CA ILE A 136 -6.15 17.74 10.65
C ILE A 136 -7.26 18.71 10.26
N ALA A 137 -7.02 20.02 10.32
CA ALA A 137 -7.98 21.03 9.90
C ALA A 137 -8.29 20.95 8.39
N ARG A 138 -7.29 20.70 7.53
CA ARG A 138 -7.49 20.49 6.09
C ARG A 138 -8.32 19.24 5.80
N MET A 139 -8.08 18.18 6.56
CA MET A 139 -8.74 16.89 6.41
C MET A 139 -10.12 16.83 7.10
N GLY A 140 -10.38 17.71 8.07
CA GLY A 140 -11.60 17.70 8.89
C GLY A 140 -11.68 16.57 9.91
N ARG A 141 -10.60 15.81 10.08
CA ARG A 141 -10.48 14.70 11.04
C ARG A 141 -9.02 14.33 11.26
N ARG A 142 -8.71 13.70 12.41
CA ARG A 142 -7.41 13.07 12.65
C ARG A 142 -7.42 11.65 12.09
N ASP A 143 -6.49 11.39 11.18
CA ASP A 143 -6.40 10.11 10.49
C ASP A 143 -5.32 9.21 11.12
N ILE A 144 -5.70 7.95 11.36
CA ILE A 144 -4.80 6.86 11.74
C ILE A 144 -4.54 6.02 10.48
N ALA A 145 -3.30 5.95 10.03
CA ALA A 145 -2.91 5.20 8.85
C ALA A 145 -2.25 3.87 9.25
N VAL A 146 -2.80 2.76 8.79
CA VAL A 146 -2.16 1.43 8.85
C VAL A 146 -1.61 1.12 7.47
N VAL A 147 -0.30 1.01 7.34
CA VAL A 147 0.40 0.97 6.05
C VAL A 147 1.10 -0.37 5.89
N LEU A 148 0.77 -1.13 4.84
CA LEU A 148 1.24 -2.50 4.62
C LEU A 148 1.87 -2.66 3.23
N ARG A 149 3.14 -3.09 3.17
CA ARG A 149 3.82 -3.44 1.91
C ARG A 149 3.43 -4.85 1.43
N GLY A 150 3.59 -5.09 0.14
CA GLY A 150 3.60 -6.43 -0.45
C GLY A 150 4.98 -7.09 -0.32
N THR A 151 5.14 -8.34 -0.76
CA THR A 151 6.45 -9.01 -0.80
C THR A 151 7.27 -8.60 -2.03
N ALA A 152 8.61 -8.71 -1.98
CA ALA A 152 9.44 -8.40 -3.15
C ALA A 152 9.30 -9.46 -4.27
N THR A 153 8.93 -10.70 -3.92
CA THR A 153 8.74 -11.83 -4.84
C THR A 153 7.28 -12.26 -4.93
N CYS A 154 6.36 -11.33 -5.22
CA CYS A 154 4.92 -11.60 -5.25
C CYS A 154 4.50 -12.77 -6.17
N HIS A 155 5.30 -13.12 -7.19
CA HIS A 155 5.03 -14.27 -8.06
C HIS A 155 5.20 -15.60 -7.31
N GLU A 156 6.29 -15.75 -6.54
CA GLU A 156 6.51 -16.92 -5.67
C GLU A 156 5.40 -17.00 -4.61
N TRP A 157 4.92 -15.86 -4.10
CA TRP A 157 3.83 -15.81 -3.13
C TRP A 157 2.46 -16.17 -3.72
N ALA A 158 2.16 -15.75 -4.95
CA ALA A 158 0.92 -16.11 -5.64
C ALA A 158 0.81 -17.62 -5.90
N GLU A 159 1.95 -18.28 -6.16
CA GLU A 159 2.03 -19.74 -6.29
C GLU A 159 2.06 -20.46 -4.93
N ASN A 160 2.67 -19.86 -3.89
CA ASN A 160 2.75 -20.42 -2.53
C ASN A 160 1.48 -20.24 -1.70
N LEU A 161 0.56 -19.36 -2.10
CA LEU A 161 -0.76 -19.25 -1.49
C LEU A 161 -1.58 -20.49 -1.83
N ARG A 162 -1.63 -21.43 -0.89
CA ARG A 162 -2.67 -22.47 -0.87
C ARG A 162 -4.01 -21.74 -0.99
N THR A 163 -4.65 -21.86 -2.16
CA THR A 163 -5.93 -21.20 -2.51
C THR A 163 -7.11 -21.78 -1.72
N SER A 164 -6.86 -22.65 -0.76
CA SER A 164 -7.86 -23.17 0.18
C SER A 164 -8.45 -22.02 0.98
N LEU A 165 -9.75 -21.83 0.80
CA LEU A 165 -10.59 -20.99 1.64
C LEU A 165 -10.76 -21.66 3.01
N VAL A 166 -10.52 -20.92 4.08
CA VAL A 166 -10.75 -21.36 5.47
C VAL A 166 -11.70 -20.36 6.16
N PRO A 167 -12.58 -20.83 7.06
CA PRO A 167 -13.47 -19.93 7.82
C PRO A 167 -12.67 -18.92 8.64
N LEU A 168 -13.18 -17.69 8.76
CA LEU A 168 -12.63 -16.72 9.70
C LEU A 168 -12.85 -17.21 11.14
N PRO A 169 -11.81 -17.23 11.99
CA PRO A 169 -11.92 -17.76 13.36
C PRO A 169 -12.99 -17.06 14.20
N ALA A 170 -13.09 -15.73 14.09
CA ALA A 170 -14.09 -14.95 14.83
C ALA A 170 -15.54 -15.30 14.42
N ALA A 171 -15.80 -15.47 13.13
CA ALA A 171 -17.13 -15.84 12.64
C ALA A 171 -17.49 -17.31 12.95
N ALA A 172 -16.49 -18.20 12.90
CA ALA A 172 -16.63 -19.58 13.33
C ALA A 172 -16.96 -19.68 14.83
N ALA A 173 -16.30 -18.90 15.67
CA ALA A 173 -16.58 -18.82 17.10
C ALA A 173 -17.98 -18.27 17.40
N ALA A 174 -18.47 -17.35 16.56
CA ALA A 174 -19.82 -16.77 16.67
C ALA A 174 -20.93 -17.65 16.06
N ALA A 175 -20.59 -18.82 15.51
CA ALA A 175 -21.52 -19.75 14.85
C ALA A 175 -22.43 -19.08 13.80
N GLU A 176 -21.86 -18.17 13.00
CA GLU A 176 -22.63 -17.50 11.93
C GLU A 176 -23.10 -18.51 10.87
N PRO A 177 -24.37 -18.42 10.40
CA PRO A 177 -24.97 -19.41 9.50
C PRO A 177 -24.36 -19.44 8.09
N ASP A 178 -23.68 -18.38 7.67
CA ASP A 178 -22.92 -18.30 6.42
C ASP A 178 -21.48 -17.88 6.75
N LEU A 179 -20.62 -18.87 6.98
CA LEU A 179 -19.26 -18.65 7.48
C LEU A 179 -18.40 -17.98 6.41
N PRO A 180 -17.99 -16.71 6.60
CA PRO A 180 -17.09 -16.02 5.69
C PRO A 180 -15.75 -16.75 5.64
N ARG A 181 -15.24 -17.02 4.45
CA ARG A 181 -13.96 -17.70 4.27
C ARG A 181 -12.95 -16.83 3.55
N VAL A 182 -11.69 -16.97 3.96
CA VAL A 182 -10.55 -16.24 3.41
C VAL A 182 -9.42 -17.20 3.03
N ALA A 183 -8.50 -16.76 2.17
CA ALA A 183 -7.37 -17.59 1.77
C ALA A 183 -6.50 -17.91 3.00
N ARG A 184 -6.23 -19.20 3.22
CA ARG A 184 -5.46 -19.69 4.38
C ARG A 184 -4.11 -19.00 4.55
N GLY A 185 -3.40 -18.74 3.45
CA GLY A 185 -2.08 -18.11 3.54
C GLY A 185 -2.13 -16.65 3.99
N PHE A 186 -3.13 -15.87 3.56
CA PHE A 186 -3.32 -14.50 4.05
C PHE A 186 -3.65 -14.50 5.54
N LEU A 187 -4.57 -15.39 5.96
CA LEU A 187 -4.94 -15.52 7.38
C LEU A 187 -3.76 -15.95 8.24
N SER A 188 -2.98 -16.94 7.78
CA SER A 188 -1.78 -17.41 8.46
C SER A 188 -0.77 -16.29 8.69
N LEU A 189 -0.48 -15.46 7.68
CA LEU A 189 0.43 -14.32 7.84
C LEU A 189 -0.09 -13.25 8.80
N TYR A 190 -1.42 -13.08 8.82
CA TYR A 190 -2.08 -12.07 9.62
C TYR A 190 -2.13 -12.46 11.11
N GLU A 191 -2.37 -13.74 11.41
CA GLU A 191 -2.63 -14.22 12.77
C GLU A 191 -1.44 -14.90 13.44
N THR A 192 -0.45 -15.41 12.69
CA THR A 192 0.67 -16.17 13.29
C THR A 192 1.59 -15.24 14.10
N PRO A 193 1.77 -15.45 15.41
CA PRO A 193 2.77 -14.74 16.19
C PRO A 193 4.18 -15.26 15.87
N GLY A 194 5.17 -14.38 15.95
CA GLY A 194 6.58 -14.78 15.93
C GLY A 194 7.08 -15.15 17.33
N GLU A 195 8.31 -15.65 17.41
CA GLU A 195 8.93 -16.02 18.70
C GLU A 195 9.09 -14.81 19.65
N ARG A 196 9.41 -13.64 19.09
CA ARG A 196 9.69 -12.40 19.83
C ARG A 196 8.85 -11.20 19.38
N VAL A 197 7.92 -11.43 18.46
CA VAL A 197 7.03 -10.39 17.91
C VAL A 197 5.59 -10.88 17.97
N PRO A 198 4.63 -10.03 18.38
CA PRO A 198 3.21 -10.40 18.33
C PRO A 198 2.77 -10.67 16.88
N SER A 199 1.60 -11.29 16.71
CA SER A 199 0.99 -11.40 15.39
C SER A 199 0.72 -10.03 14.79
N LEU A 200 0.62 -9.97 13.46
CA LEU A 200 0.29 -8.72 12.76
C LEU A 200 -1.06 -8.17 13.24
N SER A 201 -2.04 -9.05 13.39
CA SER A 201 -3.37 -8.78 13.97
C SER A 201 -3.26 -8.07 15.33
N SER A 202 -2.63 -8.70 16.33
CA SER A 202 -2.50 -8.10 17.68
C SER A 202 -1.74 -6.78 17.63
N ALA A 203 -0.65 -6.69 16.86
CA ALA A 203 0.13 -5.46 16.76
C ALA A 203 -0.67 -4.28 16.20
N ILE A 204 -1.52 -4.51 15.19
CA ILE A 204 -2.39 -3.48 14.60
C ILE A 204 -3.49 -3.11 15.59
N VAL A 205 -4.21 -4.10 16.11
CA VAL A 205 -5.36 -3.88 16.98
C VAL A 205 -4.95 -3.16 18.27
N ASP A 206 -3.85 -3.55 18.90
CA ASP A 206 -3.38 -2.95 20.15
C ASP A 206 -2.97 -1.48 19.94
N GLU A 207 -2.28 -1.20 18.83
CA GLU A 207 -1.85 0.16 18.53
C GLU A 207 -3.03 1.06 18.14
N VAL A 208 -3.97 0.57 17.31
CA VAL A 208 -5.16 1.34 16.97
C VAL A 208 -5.98 1.61 18.23
N ARG A 209 -6.21 0.61 19.09
CA ARG A 209 -6.89 0.81 20.39
C ARG A 209 -6.19 1.85 21.27
N ARG A 210 -4.85 1.84 21.30
CA ARG A 210 -4.07 2.84 22.03
C ARG A 210 -4.29 4.25 21.48
N LEU A 211 -4.29 4.41 20.16
CA LEU A 211 -4.52 5.70 19.49
C LEU A 211 -5.98 6.18 19.66
N LEU A 212 -6.96 5.29 19.58
CA LEU A 212 -8.37 5.63 19.83
C LEU A 212 -8.59 6.18 21.25
N ARG A 213 -7.93 5.59 22.26
CA ARG A 213 -7.96 6.12 23.64
C ARG A 213 -7.21 7.43 23.79
N LEU A 214 -6.08 7.57 23.10
CA LEU A 214 -5.24 8.77 23.20
C LEU A 214 -5.94 10.02 22.65
N TYR A 215 -6.74 9.87 21.59
CA TYR A 215 -7.45 10.95 20.93
C TYR A 215 -8.97 10.84 21.11
N GLU A 216 -9.40 10.32 22.25
CA GLU A 216 -10.81 10.24 22.60
C GLU A 216 -11.44 11.65 22.61
N GLY A 217 -12.62 11.78 21.98
CA GLY A 217 -13.32 13.06 21.83
C GLY A 217 -12.99 13.84 20.56
N GLU A 218 -11.98 13.43 19.79
CA GLU A 218 -11.71 13.99 18.46
C GLU A 218 -12.50 13.27 17.36
N GLU A 219 -12.71 13.95 16.22
CA GLU A 219 -13.19 13.31 15.00
C GLU A 219 -12.05 12.51 14.37
N LEU A 220 -12.22 11.19 14.30
CA LEU A 220 -11.18 10.25 13.85
C LEU A 220 -11.56 9.55 12.52
N SER A 221 -10.55 9.10 11.79
CA SER A 221 -10.69 8.13 10.70
C SER A 221 -9.58 7.08 10.76
N ILE A 222 -9.82 5.89 10.21
CA ILE A 222 -8.80 4.86 10.06
C ILE A 222 -8.61 4.58 8.56
N THR A 223 -7.42 4.85 8.03
CA THR A 223 -7.07 4.48 6.66
C THR A 223 -6.12 3.29 6.65
N VAL A 224 -6.56 2.16 6.12
CA VAL A 224 -5.71 0.98 5.92
C VAL A 224 -5.27 0.95 4.46
N VAL A 225 -3.98 1.09 4.18
CA VAL A 225 -3.45 1.11 2.83
C VAL A 225 -2.48 -0.03 2.62
N GLY A 226 -2.56 -0.69 1.47
CA GLY A 226 -1.56 -1.68 1.11
C GLY A 226 -1.42 -1.95 -0.37
N HIS A 227 -0.24 -2.45 -0.74
CA HIS A 227 0.09 -2.86 -2.10
C HIS A 227 0.25 -4.38 -2.19
N SER A 228 -0.25 -5.00 -3.24
CA SER A 228 -0.11 -6.45 -3.49
C SER A 228 -0.58 -7.28 -2.28
N LEU A 229 0.26 -8.15 -1.70
CA LEU A 229 -0.01 -8.88 -0.45
C LEU A 229 -0.46 -7.94 0.68
N GLY A 230 0.11 -6.74 0.78
CA GLY A 230 -0.30 -5.73 1.76
C GLY A 230 -1.76 -5.29 1.59
N GLY A 231 -2.28 -5.29 0.36
CA GLY A 231 -3.69 -5.02 0.08
C GLY A 231 -4.62 -6.15 0.56
N ALA A 232 -4.15 -7.41 0.54
CA ALA A 232 -4.89 -8.53 1.11
C ALA A 232 -4.94 -8.45 2.64
N LEU A 233 -3.79 -8.19 3.27
CA LEU A 233 -3.67 -8.00 4.71
C LEU A 233 -4.47 -6.78 5.19
N ALA A 234 -4.57 -5.73 4.39
CA ALA A 234 -5.37 -4.55 4.68
C ALA A 234 -6.87 -4.87 4.83
N LEU A 235 -7.41 -5.77 4.00
CA LEU A 235 -8.81 -6.20 4.11
C LEU A 235 -9.07 -7.01 5.38
N LEU A 236 -8.16 -7.91 5.75
CA LEU A 236 -8.26 -8.67 7.01
C LEU A 236 -8.19 -7.73 8.22
N ALA A 237 -7.25 -6.78 8.20
CA ALA A 237 -7.12 -5.76 9.25
C ALA A 237 -8.38 -4.92 9.40
N ALA A 238 -9.00 -4.50 8.29
CA ALA A 238 -10.24 -3.72 8.35
C ALA A 238 -11.43 -4.53 8.91
N ASP A 239 -11.58 -5.81 8.55
CA ASP A 239 -12.63 -6.68 9.14
C ASP A 239 -12.44 -6.84 10.66
N GLU A 240 -11.20 -6.98 11.15
CA GLU A 240 -10.96 -7.11 12.59
C GLU A 240 -11.15 -5.78 13.34
N LEU A 241 -10.64 -4.68 12.77
CA LEU A 241 -10.67 -3.36 13.40
C LEU A 241 -12.08 -2.85 13.67
N ARG A 242 -13.08 -3.22 12.88
CA ARG A 242 -14.48 -2.80 13.11
C ARG A 242 -15.06 -3.30 14.44
N ALA A 243 -14.47 -4.36 15.00
CA ALA A 243 -14.89 -4.95 16.28
C ALA A 243 -13.88 -4.66 17.40
N CYS A 244 -12.85 -3.82 17.16
CA CYS A 244 -11.79 -3.64 18.14
C CYS A 244 -12.19 -2.74 19.33
N ALA A 245 -13.24 -1.92 19.20
CA ALA A 245 -13.75 -1.04 20.25
C ALA A 245 -15.28 -0.86 20.14
N PRO A 246 -15.99 -0.38 21.19
CA PRO A 246 -17.43 -0.15 21.13
C PRO A 246 -17.86 0.89 20.10
N ARG A 247 -17.00 1.89 19.84
CA ARG A 247 -17.20 2.92 18.82
C ARG A 247 -15.93 3.01 17.99
N VAL A 248 -15.95 2.40 16.82
CA VAL A 248 -14.84 2.46 15.87
C VAL A 248 -15.13 3.57 14.85
N PRO A 249 -14.17 4.46 14.57
CA PRO A 249 -14.33 5.46 13.52
C PRO A 249 -14.49 4.81 12.13
N PRO A 250 -15.00 5.53 11.12
CA PRO A 250 -15.04 5.03 9.76
C PRO A 250 -13.66 4.55 9.29
N ILE A 251 -13.65 3.39 8.63
CA ILE A 251 -12.45 2.75 8.09
C ILE A 251 -12.52 2.82 6.56
N ALA A 252 -11.44 3.27 5.91
CA ALA A 252 -11.27 3.07 4.48
C ALA A 252 -10.06 2.20 4.17
N VAL A 253 -10.25 1.25 3.26
CA VAL A 253 -9.19 0.41 2.70
C VAL A 253 -8.82 0.92 1.32
N LEU A 254 -7.56 1.28 1.13
CA LEU A 254 -6.99 1.65 -0.16
C LEU A 254 -6.02 0.57 -0.60
N SER A 255 -6.41 -0.20 -1.61
CA SER A 255 -5.62 -1.35 -2.10
C SER A 255 -5.06 -1.07 -3.48
N PHE A 256 -3.75 -1.14 -3.63
CA PHE A 256 -3.06 -1.03 -4.93
C PHE A 256 -2.65 -2.43 -5.39
N GLY A 257 -3.21 -2.92 -6.49
CA GLY A 257 -2.85 -4.23 -7.03
C GLY A 257 -3.13 -5.42 -6.11
N GLY A 258 -4.04 -5.28 -5.13
CA GLY A 258 -4.37 -6.36 -4.20
C GLY A 258 -5.12 -7.52 -4.87
N PRO A 259 -4.84 -8.78 -4.48
CA PRO A 259 -5.56 -9.96 -4.98
C PRO A 259 -6.96 -10.09 -4.34
N ARG A 260 -7.76 -11.08 -4.80
CA ARG A 260 -8.96 -11.51 -4.08
C ARG A 260 -8.58 -12.21 -2.78
N VAL A 261 -9.29 -11.90 -1.70
CA VAL A 261 -8.93 -12.34 -0.34
C VAL A 261 -9.81 -13.47 0.18
N GLY A 262 -11.11 -13.43 -0.12
CA GLY A 262 -12.08 -14.38 0.42
C GLY A 262 -13.24 -14.61 -0.53
N ASP A 263 -14.25 -15.32 -0.02
CA ASP A 263 -15.45 -15.67 -0.77
C ASP A 263 -16.53 -14.59 -0.73
N ALA A 264 -17.65 -14.86 -1.40
CA ALA A 264 -18.82 -13.97 -1.44
C ALA A 264 -19.32 -13.63 -0.02
N ALA A 265 -19.34 -14.61 0.90
CA ALA A 265 -19.73 -14.39 2.28
C ALA A 265 -18.79 -13.40 3.00
N PHE A 266 -17.47 -13.50 2.76
CA PHE A 266 -16.52 -12.49 3.26
C PHE A 266 -16.72 -11.12 2.62
N ALA A 267 -16.96 -11.05 1.31
CA ALA A 267 -17.23 -9.79 0.62
C ALA A 267 -18.50 -9.12 1.16
N ASP A 268 -19.57 -9.88 1.36
CA ASP A 268 -20.84 -9.41 1.89
C ASP A 268 -20.75 -9.04 3.36
N ARG A 269 -19.90 -9.70 4.15
CA ARG A 269 -19.60 -9.30 5.53
C ARG A 269 -19.03 -7.89 5.58
N LEU A 270 -18.04 -7.58 4.74
CA LEU A 270 -17.45 -6.24 4.67
C LEU A 270 -18.42 -5.19 4.12
N ARG A 271 -19.29 -5.55 3.17
CA ARG A 271 -20.34 -4.65 2.64
C ARG A 271 -21.43 -4.35 3.68
N ARG A 272 -21.92 -5.36 4.40
CA ARG A 272 -23.09 -5.26 5.29
C ARG A 272 -22.77 -4.70 6.67
N ALA A 273 -21.56 -4.92 7.18
CA ALA A 273 -21.20 -4.51 8.54
C ALA A 273 -21.26 -2.99 8.77
N GLY A 274 -21.21 -2.20 7.69
CA GLY A 274 -21.09 -0.75 7.76
C GLY A 274 -19.72 -0.31 8.32
N GLY A 275 -19.32 0.92 8.03
CA GLY A 275 -18.10 1.50 8.59
C GLY A 275 -16.78 1.03 7.95
N VAL A 276 -16.80 0.13 6.96
CA VAL A 276 -15.62 -0.21 6.13
C VAL A 276 -15.92 0.10 4.67
N ASN A 277 -15.18 1.06 4.09
CA ASN A 277 -15.25 1.39 2.67
C ASN A 277 -13.99 0.86 1.98
N VAL A 278 -14.13 0.22 0.83
CA VAL A 278 -12.97 -0.39 0.12
C VAL A 278 -12.85 0.22 -1.28
N LEU A 279 -11.68 0.75 -1.60
CA LEU A 279 -11.31 1.20 -2.94
C LEU A 279 -10.10 0.41 -3.43
N ARG A 280 -10.28 -0.29 -4.56
CA ARG A 280 -9.23 -1.04 -5.24
C ARG A 280 -8.74 -0.25 -6.44
N VAL A 281 -7.47 0.11 -6.45
CA VAL A 281 -6.78 0.61 -7.64
C VAL A 281 -6.23 -0.59 -8.39
N VAL A 282 -6.69 -0.78 -9.63
CA VAL A 282 -6.41 -1.96 -10.45
C VAL A 282 -5.78 -1.52 -11.77
N ASN A 283 -4.61 -2.09 -12.08
CA ASN A 283 -4.01 -1.94 -13.40
C ASN A 283 -4.53 -3.04 -14.32
N ALA A 284 -5.07 -2.68 -15.48
CA ALA A 284 -5.67 -3.63 -16.42
C ALA A 284 -4.72 -4.76 -16.84
N GLY A 285 -3.41 -4.47 -16.93
CA GLY A 285 -2.36 -5.44 -17.28
C GLY A 285 -1.81 -6.24 -16.09
N ASP A 286 -2.26 -5.97 -14.86
CA ASP A 286 -1.80 -6.66 -13.66
C ASP A 286 -2.63 -7.93 -13.38
N VAL A 287 -1.96 -9.08 -13.48
CA VAL A 287 -2.56 -10.40 -13.25
C VAL A 287 -2.82 -10.71 -11.79
N VAL A 288 -2.13 -10.05 -10.85
CA VAL A 288 -2.28 -10.31 -9.41
C VAL A 288 -3.67 -9.91 -8.92
N THR A 289 -4.22 -8.84 -9.49
CA THR A 289 -5.60 -8.44 -9.21
C THR A 289 -6.63 -9.48 -9.63
N ARG A 290 -6.25 -10.46 -10.47
CA ARG A 290 -7.13 -11.53 -10.97
C ARG A 290 -6.91 -12.86 -10.27
N VAL A 291 -6.06 -12.95 -9.25
CA VAL A 291 -5.86 -14.18 -8.47
C VAL A 291 -6.54 -14.08 -7.10
N PRO A 292 -7.01 -15.22 -6.54
CA PRO A 292 -7.12 -16.55 -7.15
C PRO A 292 -8.20 -16.61 -8.25
N GLY A 293 -7.92 -17.25 -9.39
CA GLY A 293 -8.90 -17.48 -10.47
C GLY A 293 -8.48 -17.23 -11.93
N ALA A 294 -7.21 -16.95 -12.20
CA ALA A 294 -6.66 -17.03 -13.56
C ALA A 294 -6.59 -18.49 -14.09
N PHE A 295 -6.62 -19.47 -13.19
CA PHE A 295 -6.65 -20.91 -13.46
C PHE A 295 -7.84 -21.56 -12.73
N ALA A 296 -8.25 -22.77 -13.15
CA ALA A 296 -9.50 -23.47 -12.78
C ALA A 296 -9.81 -23.63 -11.26
N SER A 297 -8.90 -23.26 -10.36
CA SER A 297 -8.99 -23.36 -8.90
C SER A 297 -9.61 -22.15 -8.17
N GLY A 298 -9.97 -21.06 -8.86
CA GLY A 298 -10.50 -19.83 -8.23
C GLY A 298 -12.02 -19.70 -8.13
N ARG A 299 -12.78 -20.79 -8.35
CA ARG A 299 -14.23 -20.79 -8.12
C ARG A 299 -14.50 -20.49 -6.64
N GLY A 300 -15.15 -19.37 -6.37
CA GLY A 300 -15.60 -18.99 -5.02
C GLY A 300 -14.91 -17.78 -4.40
N TYR A 301 -13.91 -17.15 -5.03
CA TYR A 301 -13.34 -15.88 -4.56
C TYR A 301 -14.07 -14.67 -5.14
N GLU A 302 -14.26 -13.62 -4.34
CA GLU A 302 -14.91 -12.37 -4.76
C GLU A 302 -14.09 -11.13 -4.37
N HIS A 303 -14.20 -10.07 -5.18
CA HIS A 303 -13.65 -8.76 -4.85
C HIS A 303 -14.59 -7.95 -3.95
N VAL A 304 -13.99 -7.11 -3.11
CA VAL A 304 -14.71 -6.17 -2.23
C VAL A 304 -14.47 -4.75 -2.71
N GLY A 305 -15.50 -3.90 -2.61
CA GLY A 305 -15.39 -2.46 -2.82
C GLY A 305 -15.45 -1.95 -4.25
N ALA A 306 -15.33 -0.63 -4.37
CA ALA A 306 -15.26 0.10 -5.63
C ALA A 306 -13.92 -0.16 -6.35
N GLU A 307 -13.92 -0.03 -7.68
CA GLU A 307 -12.73 -0.21 -8.52
C GLU A 307 -12.37 1.10 -9.23
N LEU A 308 -11.15 1.59 -9.00
CA LEU A 308 -10.50 2.56 -9.87
C LEU A 308 -9.60 1.81 -10.84
N ARG A 309 -10.03 1.69 -12.08
CA ARG A 309 -9.29 0.98 -13.13
C ARG A 309 -8.37 1.94 -13.88
N VAL A 310 -7.08 1.62 -13.94
CA VAL A 310 -6.07 2.33 -14.73
C VAL A 310 -5.39 1.38 -15.71
N ASP A 311 -4.71 1.91 -16.72
CA ASP A 311 -4.05 1.08 -17.73
C ASP A 311 -2.65 1.59 -18.06
N SER A 312 -1.64 0.70 -17.95
CA SER A 312 -0.26 0.97 -18.39
C SER A 312 -0.18 1.50 -19.84
N ARG A 313 -1.11 1.10 -20.71
CA ARG A 313 -1.16 1.48 -22.13
C ARG A 313 -1.51 2.96 -22.33
N ASP A 314 -2.20 3.58 -21.39
CA ASP A 314 -2.57 5.00 -21.47
C ASP A 314 -1.37 5.90 -21.18
N SER A 315 -0.35 5.38 -20.49
CA SER A 315 0.84 6.13 -20.14
C SER A 315 1.74 6.39 -21.37
N PRO A 316 2.16 7.65 -21.61
CA PRO A 316 3.15 7.93 -22.63
C PRO A 316 4.53 7.36 -22.27
N CYS A 317 4.81 7.10 -20.98
CA CYS A 317 6.12 6.69 -20.46
C CYS A 317 6.28 5.17 -20.34
N LEU A 318 5.22 4.46 -19.96
CA LEU A 318 5.25 3.01 -19.75
C LEU A 318 5.08 2.27 -21.07
N ARG A 319 5.75 1.12 -21.19
CA ARG A 319 5.63 0.26 -22.35
C ARG A 319 4.25 -0.43 -22.35
N PRO A 320 3.51 -0.39 -23.48
CA PRO A 320 2.22 -1.08 -23.57
C PRO A 320 2.36 -2.62 -23.57
N ASP A 321 3.56 -3.12 -23.88
CA ASP A 321 3.94 -4.54 -23.90
C ASP A 321 4.76 -4.97 -22.67
N ALA A 322 4.79 -4.14 -21.62
CA ALA A 322 5.49 -4.50 -20.38
C ALA A 322 4.86 -5.76 -19.76
N GLY A 323 5.70 -6.71 -19.34
CA GLY A 323 5.23 -7.98 -18.79
C GLY A 323 4.38 -7.83 -17.52
N PRO A 324 3.67 -8.89 -17.07
CA PRO A 324 2.74 -8.82 -15.94
C PRO A 324 3.35 -8.26 -14.63
N VAL A 325 4.63 -8.57 -14.36
CA VAL A 325 5.40 -8.07 -13.21
C VAL A 325 5.57 -6.54 -13.27
N CYS A 326 5.69 -5.98 -14.46
CA CYS A 326 5.86 -4.54 -14.65
C CYS A 326 4.57 -3.78 -14.33
N SER A 327 3.43 -4.35 -14.70
CA SER A 327 2.10 -3.77 -14.42
C SER A 327 1.71 -3.86 -12.94
N HIS A 328 2.39 -4.71 -12.16
CA HIS A 328 2.15 -4.95 -10.75
C HIS A 328 2.98 -4.06 -9.80
N ASP A 329 3.85 -3.20 -10.32
CA ASP A 329 4.70 -2.35 -9.46
C ASP A 329 3.96 -1.12 -8.93
N LEU A 330 4.21 -0.81 -7.65
CA LEU A 330 3.54 0.31 -6.99
C LEU A 330 3.83 1.66 -7.64
N GLU A 331 5.07 1.93 -8.08
CA GLU A 331 5.37 3.21 -8.72
C GLU A 331 4.67 3.32 -10.08
N ALA A 332 4.50 2.22 -10.80
CA ALA A 332 3.65 2.18 -12.01
C ALA A 332 2.19 2.53 -11.69
N TYR A 333 1.61 1.92 -10.64
CA TYR A 333 0.27 2.24 -10.16
C TYR A 333 0.12 3.73 -9.86
N LEU A 334 1.05 4.30 -9.10
CA LEU A 334 0.98 5.69 -8.68
C LEU A 334 1.22 6.66 -9.84
N HIS A 335 2.06 6.30 -10.82
CA HIS A 335 2.21 7.07 -12.05
C HIS A 335 0.92 7.10 -12.86
N LEU A 336 0.25 5.95 -12.96
CA LEU A 336 -1.02 5.84 -13.66
C LEU A 336 -2.13 6.63 -12.96
N VAL A 337 -2.25 6.56 -11.63
CA VAL A 337 -3.20 7.35 -10.85
C VAL A 337 -2.95 8.86 -11.05
N ASP A 338 -1.69 9.30 -11.03
CA ASP A 338 -1.38 10.71 -11.22
C ASP A 338 -1.80 11.21 -12.62
N GLY A 339 -1.64 10.39 -13.66
CA GLY A 339 -2.03 10.77 -15.01
C GLY A 339 -3.46 10.46 -15.44
N PHE A 340 -4.19 9.59 -14.73
CA PHE A 340 -5.51 9.14 -15.15
C PHE A 340 -6.55 10.26 -15.09
N ALA A 341 -7.03 10.78 -16.22
CA ALA A 341 -8.08 11.81 -16.22
C ALA A 341 -9.48 11.21 -16.02
N GLY A 342 -9.77 10.11 -16.69
CA GLY A 342 -11.07 9.43 -16.75
C GLY A 342 -11.07 8.46 -17.93
N SER A 343 -12.04 7.56 -18.01
CA SER A 343 -12.12 6.58 -19.08
C SER A 343 -12.27 7.25 -20.44
N GLY A 344 -11.47 6.79 -21.41
CA GLY A 344 -11.47 7.34 -22.77
C GLY A 344 -10.87 8.76 -22.89
N ARG A 345 -10.28 9.30 -21.82
CA ARG A 345 -9.57 10.58 -21.84
C ARG A 345 -8.06 10.37 -21.92
N ASP A 346 -7.38 11.30 -22.55
CA ASP A 346 -5.92 11.28 -22.64
C ASP A 346 -5.26 11.37 -21.26
N PHE A 347 -4.08 10.76 -21.15
CA PHE A 347 -3.21 10.88 -19.99
C PHE A 347 -2.87 12.35 -19.75
N ARG A 348 -3.05 12.80 -18.50
CA ARG A 348 -2.90 14.21 -18.13
C ARG A 348 -1.51 14.75 -18.48
N PRO A 349 -1.43 15.89 -19.20
CA PRO A 349 -0.15 16.49 -19.58
C PRO A 349 0.54 17.21 -18.39
N ASP A 350 -0.20 17.47 -17.32
CA ASP A 350 0.28 18.12 -16.09
C ASP A 350 0.58 17.11 -14.97
N ALA A 351 0.50 15.80 -15.25
CA ALA A 351 1.00 14.76 -14.35
C ALA A 351 2.45 15.08 -13.94
N SER A 352 2.71 14.94 -12.66
CA SER A 352 3.90 15.46 -11.98
C SER A 352 4.69 14.40 -11.23
N ARG A 353 4.19 13.16 -11.17
CA ARG A 353 4.92 12.05 -10.61
C ARG A 353 6.19 11.81 -11.43
N SER A 354 7.30 11.73 -10.72
CA SER A 354 8.62 11.68 -11.32
C SER A 354 8.84 10.40 -12.12
N VAL A 355 9.22 10.56 -13.38
CA VAL A 355 9.63 9.45 -14.26
C VAL A 355 10.96 8.85 -13.80
N VAL A 356 11.78 9.59 -13.04
CA VAL A 356 13.01 9.07 -12.43
C VAL A 356 12.71 8.02 -11.37
N ARG A 357 11.63 8.16 -10.59
CA ARG A 357 11.18 7.12 -9.65
C ARG A 357 10.80 5.85 -10.39
N LEU A 358 10.03 5.98 -11.47
CA LEU A 358 9.73 4.85 -12.36
C LEU A 358 11.01 4.22 -12.90
N LEU A 359 12.01 5.00 -13.32
CA LEU A 359 13.26 4.47 -13.87
C LEU A 359 14.07 3.67 -12.85
N ARG A 360 14.16 4.15 -11.61
CA ARG A 360 14.89 3.46 -10.54
C ARG A 360 14.24 2.14 -10.13
N HIS A 361 12.91 2.09 -10.14
CA HIS A 361 12.16 0.89 -9.74
C HIS A 361 11.83 -0.04 -10.92
N GLN A 362 11.75 0.48 -12.15
CA GLN A 362 11.20 -0.22 -13.32
C GLN A 362 11.87 0.10 -14.66
N ARG A 363 13.20 0.21 -14.70
CA ARG A 363 13.95 0.49 -15.94
C ARG A 363 13.51 -0.33 -17.18
N PRO A 364 13.21 -1.64 -17.09
CA PRO A 364 12.79 -2.45 -18.26
C PRO A 364 11.40 -2.09 -18.82
N SER A 365 10.54 -1.52 -17.97
CA SER A 365 9.12 -1.22 -18.25
C SER A 365 8.93 0.13 -18.95
N ILE A 366 9.98 0.93 -19.06
CA ILE A 366 9.90 2.31 -19.57
C ILE A 366 10.32 2.34 -21.04
N LYS A 367 9.61 3.15 -21.85
CA LYS A 367 9.96 3.31 -23.27
C LYS A 367 11.40 3.83 -23.39
N LYS A 368 12.18 3.24 -24.30
CA LYS A 368 13.62 3.52 -24.50
C LYS A 368 13.94 5.02 -24.62
N VAL A 369 13.04 5.82 -25.21
CA VAL A 369 13.21 7.27 -25.36
C VAL A 369 13.35 7.98 -24.01
N TYR A 370 12.60 7.57 -22.98
CA TYR A 370 12.68 8.18 -21.65
C TYR A 370 13.88 7.64 -20.85
N ALA A 371 14.20 6.35 -20.98
CA ALA A 371 15.39 5.76 -20.36
C ALA A 371 16.70 6.40 -20.90
N ASN A 372 16.81 6.54 -22.22
CA ASN A 372 17.97 7.16 -22.87
C ASN A 372 18.10 8.64 -22.53
N ARG A 373 16.99 9.36 -22.38
CA ARG A 373 17.01 10.77 -21.97
C ARG A 373 17.41 10.97 -20.51
N ALA A 374 16.98 10.11 -19.59
CA ALA A 374 17.41 10.17 -18.20
C ALA A 374 18.91 9.87 -18.05
N LEU A 375 19.43 8.91 -18.81
CA LEU A 375 20.88 8.64 -18.94
C LEU A 375 21.64 9.87 -19.46
N ALA A 376 21.15 10.49 -20.53
CA ALA A 376 21.76 11.69 -21.10
C ALA A 376 21.82 12.88 -20.13
N LEU A 377 20.89 12.93 -19.17
CA LEU A 377 20.83 13.97 -18.13
C LEU A 377 21.57 13.58 -16.83
N ARG A 378 22.26 12.43 -16.79
CA ARG A 378 22.97 11.89 -15.61
C ARG A 378 22.11 11.69 -14.36
N LEU A 379 20.79 11.55 -14.52
CA LEU A 379 19.85 11.39 -13.40
C LEU A 379 19.74 9.94 -12.89
N ASP A 380 20.43 9.02 -13.55
CA ASP A 380 20.46 7.58 -13.28
C ASP A 380 21.72 7.14 -12.49
N ARG A 381 22.44 8.08 -11.86
CA ARG A 381 23.55 7.73 -10.96
C ARG A 381 23.02 7.48 -9.55
N PRO A 382 23.39 6.37 -8.88
CA PRO A 382 23.23 6.27 -7.43
C PRO A 382 24.00 7.42 -6.78
N SER A 383 23.44 8.02 -5.74
CA SER A 383 24.10 9.10 -4.98
C SER A 383 25.44 8.60 -4.42
N GLU A 384 26.56 9.05 -4.98
CA GLU A 384 27.91 8.81 -4.45
C GLU A 384 28.31 9.82 -3.34
N ALA A 385 27.36 10.59 -2.79
CA ALA A 385 27.66 11.48 -1.67
C ALA A 385 27.65 10.68 -0.35
N PRO A 386 28.80 10.54 0.36
CA PRO A 386 28.77 10.12 1.75
C PRO A 386 27.96 11.14 2.57
N PRO A 387 27.25 10.72 3.63
CA PRO A 387 26.57 11.66 4.50
C PRO A 387 27.61 12.62 5.10
N GLU A 388 27.40 13.92 4.91
CA GLU A 388 28.22 14.92 5.59
C GLU A 388 28.12 14.74 7.12
N PRO A 389 29.26 14.80 7.84
CA PRO A 389 29.25 14.73 9.29
C PRO A 389 28.75 16.06 9.84
N TYR A 390 27.45 16.17 10.09
CA TYR A 390 26.92 17.30 10.86
C TYR A 390 27.36 17.18 12.32
N GLY A 391 28.44 17.90 12.63
CA GLY A 391 28.61 18.75 13.80
C GLY A 391 28.24 18.17 15.17
N TYR A 392 29.25 17.63 15.86
CA TYR A 392 29.27 17.56 17.31
C TYR A 392 29.15 18.99 17.87
N VAL A 393 28.05 19.29 18.57
CA VAL A 393 28.04 20.36 19.58
C VAL A 393 28.04 19.66 20.93
N ALA A 394 29.19 19.70 21.59
CA ALA A 394 29.35 19.24 22.95
C ALA A 394 28.55 20.14 23.89
N SER A 395 27.73 19.54 24.76
CA SER A 395 27.22 20.23 25.94
C SER A 395 28.30 20.21 27.03
N PRO A 396 28.63 21.33 27.67
CA PRO A 396 29.49 21.34 28.85
C PRO A 396 28.74 20.74 30.05
N SER A 397 29.53 20.19 30.96
CA SER A 397 29.12 19.67 32.28
C SER A 397 28.51 20.74 33.17
#